data_AF-A0A7G2M4T4-F1
#
_entry.id   AF-A0A7G2M4T4-F1
#
_cell.length_a   1.000
_cell.length_b   1.000
_cell.length_c   1.000
_cell.angle_alpha   90.00
_cell.angle_beta   90.00
_cell.angle_gamma   90.00
#
_symmetry.space_group_name_H-M   'P 1'
#
loop_
_entity.id
_entity.type
_entity.pdbx_description
1 polymer ?
#
loop_
_entity_poly.entity_id
_entity_poly.type
_entity_poly.pdbx_seq_one_letter_code
_entity_poly.pdbx_strand_id
1 'polypeptide(L)'
;MAKSYAEINEKIKKGTAVVLTAEEVAELSRTLSPKEIAQKVDVVTTGTFGAMCSSGAFINFGHANPPIRMEKIELNGVRVSGGLAAVDTYIGATDCNPERPAYGGAHIIEDLINGKDILLEAWGKGTDCYPRKHIKTVINKDTVNEAILYNPRNAYQNYNVATNTTDQLKYTYMGTLLPRMRNASYSTAGELSPLINDPECRTIGLGTRIFLGGTEGYVTWNGTQFHSTKEVNEYGIPTSNARTIAVIGDLKNMSSEYLRAAYYEKYGISLFVGIGIPIPILDEDLARRVSIRNEQIETTIVDYGNGNQILGKTNYAALHSGEIEIKGQKVRTAPVSSLAKAREIAAMLKKRIAGGHFQLTEPVRPMPTNTGLKSLLETKPEN
;
A
#
# COMPACT_ATOMS: atom_id res chain seq x y z
N MET A 1 -8.64 14.57 29.58
CA MET A 1 -7.98 15.59 28.75
C MET A 1 -7.38 14.89 27.56
N ALA A 2 -7.55 15.45 26.36
CA ALA A 2 -6.94 14.91 25.15
C ALA A 2 -5.46 15.33 25.11
N LYS A 3 -4.57 14.42 24.69
CA LYS A 3 -3.17 14.74 24.38
C LYS A 3 -3.10 15.47 23.05
N SER A 4 -2.10 16.31 22.86
CA SER A 4 -1.81 16.97 21.59
C SER A 4 -0.59 16.35 20.88
N TYR A 5 -0.49 16.57 19.56
CA TYR A 5 0.71 16.21 18.78
C TYR A 5 1.97 16.86 19.35
N ALA A 6 1.89 18.11 19.79
CA ALA A 6 3.01 18.84 20.38
C ALA A 6 3.51 18.16 21.66
N GLU A 7 2.61 17.82 22.58
CA GLU A 7 2.97 17.12 23.82
C GLU A 7 3.61 15.75 23.55
N ILE A 8 3.05 14.97 22.62
CA ILE A 8 3.59 13.67 22.24
C ILE A 8 4.98 13.83 21.60
N ASN A 9 5.15 14.79 20.69
CA ASN A 9 6.44 15.06 20.07
C ASN A 9 7.50 15.55 21.06
N GLU A 10 7.12 16.32 22.08
CA GLU A 10 8.05 16.69 23.17
C GLU A 10 8.50 15.47 23.97
N LYS A 11 7.60 14.51 24.23
CA LYS A 11 7.98 13.22 24.85
C LYS A 11 8.90 12.39 23.95
N ILE A 12 8.64 12.37 22.64
CA ILE A 12 9.47 11.67 21.64
C ILE A 12 10.89 12.26 21.64
N LYS A 13 11.03 13.59 21.59
CA LYS A 13 12.34 14.26 21.64
C LYS A 13 13.11 13.97 22.93
N LYS A 14 12.40 13.83 24.05
CA LYS A 14 12.98 13.50 25.36
C LYS A 14 13.25 11.99 25.54
N GLY A 15 12.83 11.14 24.61
CA GLY A 15 12.93 9.68 24.74
C GLY A 15 12.03 9.09 25.83
N THR A 16 10.98 9.82 26.24
CA THR A 16 10.06 9.41 27.32
C THR A 16 8.68 8.99 26.81
N ALA A 17 8.45 9.00 25.49
CA ALA A 17 7.18 8.58 24.92
C ALA A 17 6.99 7.06 25.05
N VAL A 18 5.79 6.65 25.48
CA VAL A 18 5.42 5.22 25.49
C VAL A 18 4.91 4.84 24.11
N VAL A 19 5.71 4.06 23.39
CA VAL A 19 5.43 3.61 22.01
C VAL A 19 5.22 2.11 22.00
N LEU A 20 4.06 1.65 21.52
CA LEU A 20 3.72 0.24 21.39
C LEU A 20 3.32 -0.11 19.96
N THR A 21 3.42 -1.37 19.56
CA THR A 21 2.83 -1.86 18.31
C THR A 21 1.33 -2.09 18.48
N ALA A 22 0.58 -2.15 17.38
CA ALA A 22 -0.85 -2.43 17.47
C ALA A 22 -1.15 -3.81 18.08
N GLU A 23 -0.33 -4.85 17.81
CA GLU A 23 -0.48 -6.17 18.47
C GLU A 23 -0.24 -6.08 19.99
N GLU A 24 0.77 -5.32 20.44
CA GLU A 24 1.02 -5.12 21.88
C GLU A 24 -0.17 -4.43 22.57
N VAL A 25 -0.81 -3.48 21.90
CA VAL A 25 -2.00 -2.78 22.42
C VAL A 25 -3.24 -3.67 22.39
N ALA A 26 -3.41 -4.45 21.33
CA ALA A 26 -4.48 -5.44 21.20
C ALA A 26 -4.42 -6.50 22.31
N GLU A 27 -3.22 -6.88 22.76
CA GLU A 27 -3.05 -7.77 23.92
C GLU A 27 -3.29 -7.06 25.25
N LEU A 28 -2.78 -5.83 25.42
CA LEU A 28 -3.03 -5.04 26.63
C LEU A 28 -4.52 -4.75 26.86
N SER A 29 -5.31 -4.59 25.79
CA SER A 29 -6.74 -4.30 25.88
C SER A 29 -7.58 -5.43 26.49
N ARG A 30 -7.01 -6.63 26.65
CA ARG A 30 -7.65 -7.72 27.41
C ARG A 30 -7.80 -7.40 28.90
N THR A 31 -6.93 -6.55 29.43
CA THR A 31 -6.85 -6.26 30.87
C THR A 31 -7.02 -4.78 31.19
N LEU A 32 -6.68 -3.89 30.25
CA LEU A 32 -6.80 -2.44 30.41
C LEU A 32 -7.97 -1.90 29.62
N SER A 33 -8.69 -0.95 30.23
CA SER A 33 -9.70 -0.17 29.55
C SER A 33 -9.09 0.80 28.53
N PRO A 34 -9.85 1.22 27.49
CA PRO A 34 -9.40 2.26 26.56
C PRO A 34 -8.91 3.53 27.27
N LYS A 35 -9.55 3.90 28.39
CA LYS A 35 -9.15 5.05 29.21
C LYS A 35 -7.75 4.88 29.80
N GLU A 36 -7.44 3.71 30.35
CA GLU A 36 -6.11 3.42 30.89
C GLU A 36 -5.04 3.36 29.80
N ILE A 37 -5.38 2.80 28.63
CA ILE A 37 -4.49 2.78 27.46
C ILE A 37 -4.21 4.22 27.01
N ALA A 38 -5.23 5.06 26.89
CA ALA A 38 -5.06 6.47 26.52
C ALA A 38 -4.16 7.24 27.48
N GLN A 39 -4.20 6.91 28.78
CA GLN A 39 -3.32 7.53 29.77
C GLN A 39 -1.87 7.05 29.62
N LYS A 40 -1.66 5.74 29.44
CA LYS A 40 -0.33 5.11 29.47
C LYS A 40 0.43 5.18 28.14
N VAL A 41 -0.26 5.06 27.01
CA VAL A 41 0.35 4.94 25.67
C VAL A 41 0.29 6.28 24.96
N ASP A 42 1.41 6.68 24.35
CA ASP A 42 1.50 7.94 23.59
C ASP A 42 1.35 7.68 22.07
N VAL A 43 1.95 6.61 21.56
CA VAL A 43 1.92 6.28 20.13
C VAL A 43 1.74 4.79 19.91
N VAL A 44 0.91 4.44 18.93
CA VAL A 44 0.74 3.06 18.44
C VAL A 44 1.28 2.94 17.03
N THR A 45 2.23 2.05 16.81
CA THR A 45 2.83 1.82 15.49
C THR A 45 2.15 0.68 14.77
N THR A 46 1.73 0.95 13.55
CA THR A 46 1.08 -0.01 12.64
C THR A 46 2.01 -0.37 11.49
N GLY A 47 1.70 -1.43 10.75
CA GLY A 47 2.52 -1.92 9.65
C GLY A 47 1.75 -2.78 8.67
N THR A 48 2.08 -2.68 7.39
CA THR A 48 1.59 -3.58 6.35
C THR A 48 2.67 -3.80 5.30
N PHE A 49 2.71 -5.01 4.75
CA PHE A 49 3.54 -5.38 3.61
C PHE A 49 2.73 -6.29 2.69
N GLY A 50 2.27 -5.75 1.58
CA GLY A 50 1.40 -6.47 0.66
C GLY A 50 1.53 -5.98 -0.77
N ALA A 51 0.99 -6.77 -1.70
CA ALA A 51 0.97 -6.44 -3.11
C ALA A 51 0.07 -5.23 -3.39
N MET A 52 0.64 -4.17 -3.96
CA MET A 52 0.00 -2.89 -4.21
C MET A 52 0.23 -2.51 -5.67
N CYS A 53 -0.63 -3.02 -6.56
CA CYS A 53 -0.51 -2.82 -8.01
C CYS A 53 -0.59 -1.34 -8.43
N SER A 54 -1.28 -0.50 -7.66
CA SER A 54 -1.37 0.95 -7.87
C SER A 54 -0.16 1.67 -7.30
N SER A 55 1.02 1.31 -7.79
CA SER A 55 2.31 1.89 -7.42
C SER A 55 3.09 2.30 -8.67
N GLY A 56 4.10 3.15 -8.50
CA GLY A 56 4.95 3.58 -9.59
C GLY A 56 5.98 4.61 -9.16
N ALA A 57 6.76 5.08 -10.13
CA ALA A 57 7.82 6.04 -9.87
C ALA A 57 7.93 7.09 -10.98
N PHE A 58 8.11 8.34 -10.59
CA PHE A 58 8.56 9.39 -11.50
C PHE A 58 10.08 9.37 -11.58
N ILE A 59 10.61 9.43 -12.80
CA ILE A 59 12.06 9.52 -13.04
C ILE A 59 12.34 10.72 -13.94
N ASN A 60 13.35 11.51 -13.57
CA ASN A 60 13.95 12.52 -14.43
C ASN A 60 15.35 12.05 -14.88
N PHE A 61 15.53 11.80 -16.18
CA PHE A 61 16.77 11.23 -16.71
C PHE A 61 17.91 12.24 -16.87
N GLY A 62 17.61 13.54 -16.85
CA GLY A 62 18.55 14.58 -17.29
C GLY A 62 18.65 14.71 -18.81
N HIS A 63 19.11 15.88 -19.27
CA HIS A 63 19.25 16.16 -20.69
C HIS A 63 20.52 15.56 -21.29
N ALA A 64 20.38 14.92 -22.44
CA ALA A 64 21.50 14.54 -23.29
C ALA A 64 22.05 15.75 -24.07
N ASN A 65 23.24 15.59 -24.68
CA ASN A 65 23.81 16.59 -25.59
C ASN A 65 24.15 15.93 -26.95
N PRO A 66 23.49 16.29 -28.08
CA PRO A 66 22.37 17.23 -28.18
C PRO A 66 21.11 16.74 -27.45
N PRO A 67 20.21 17.65 -27.02
CA PRO A 67 19.04 17.30 -26.21
C PRO A 67 17.95 16.58 -27.01
N ILE A 68 17.18 15.77 -26.31
CA ILE A 68 16.04 15.00 -26.83
C ILE A 68 14.78 15.30 -26.01
N ARG A 69 13.63 15.41 -26.68
CA ARG A 69 12.31 15.33 -26.07
C ARG A 69 11.81 13.90 -26.28
N MET A 70 11.79 13.13 -25.21
CA MET A 70 11.44 11.72 -25.25
C MET A 70 9.92 11.54 -25.34
N GLU A 71 9.45 10.93 -26.42
CA GLU A 71 8.02 10.69 -26.69
C GLU A 71 7.68 9.19 -26.58
N LYS A 72 8.59 8.34 -27.03
CA LYS A 72 8.56 6.89 -26.77
C LYS A 72 9.76 6.54 -25.90
N ILE A 73 9.52 5.85 -24.78
CA ILE A 73 10.54 5.54 -23.77
C ILE A 73 10.42 4.06 -23.41
N GLU A 74 11.55 3.37 -23.41
CA GLU A 74 11.69 1.98 -22.97
C GLU A 74 12.83 1.87 -21.95
N LEU A 75 12.58 1.15 -20.86
CA LEU A 75 13.56 0.82 -19.82
C LEU A 75 13.68 -0.71 -19.77
N ASN A 76 14.85 -1.26 -20.09
CA ASN A 76 15.04 -2.72 -20.23
C ASN A 76 13.95 -3.39 -21.11
N GLY A 77 13.51 -2.70 -22.17
CA GLY A 77 12.44 -3.15 -23.08
C GLY A 77 11.01 -3.03 -22.54
N VAL A 78 10.81 -2.51 -21.32
CA VAL A 78 9.49 -2.17 -20.78
C VAL A 78 9.12 -0.77 -21.22
N ARG A 79 7.96 -0.61 -21.85
CA ARG A 79 7.44 0.72 -22.22
C ARG A 79 6.95 1.45 -20.99
N VAL A 80 7.32 2.72 -20.87
CA VAL A 80 6.94 3.59 -19.73
C VAL A 80 6.25 4.85 -20.24
N SER A 81 5.51 5.53 -19.36
CA SER A 81 4.70 6.67 -19.75
C SER A 81 5.57 7.92 -19.93
N GLY A 82 5.63 8.45 -21.16
CA GLY A 82 6.16 9.78 -21.44
C GLY A 82 5.07 10.86 -21.29
N GLY A 83 5.34 12.06 -21.81
CA GLY A 83 4.35 13.13 -21.90
C GLY A 83 4.24 14.05 -20.68
N LEU A 84 5.08 13.84 -19.65
CA LEU A 84 5.19 14.75 -18.49
C LEU A 84 6.01 15.99 -18.84
N ALA A 85 7.19 15.78 -19.45
CA ALA A 85 8.03 16.81 -20.03
C ALA A 85 9.06 16.16 -20.99
N ALA A 86 10.20 16.80 -21.23
CA ALA A 86 11.16 16.35 -22.23
C ALA A 86 11.95 15.09 -21.83
N VAL A 87 12.27 14.93 -20.55
CA VAL A 87 13.13 13.84 -20.02
C VAL A 87 12.55 13.22 -18.74
N ASP A 88 11.24 13.38 -18.57
CA ASP A 88 10.47 12.93 -17.41
C ASP A 88 9.55 11.77 -17.82
N THR A 89 9.49 10.75 -16.98
CA THR A 89 8.62 9.59 -17.19
C THR A 89 7.92 9.17 -15.91
N TYR A 90 6.82 8.42 -16.06
CA TYR A 90 6.23 7.64 -14.99
C TYR A 90 6.31 6.15 -15.33
N ILE A 91 6.94 5.38 -14.44
CA ILE A 91 7.00 3.92 -14.48
C ILE A 91 5.78 3.38 -13.74
N GLY A 92 4.85 2.74 -14.45
CA GLY A 92 3.75 2.02 -13.81
C GLY A 92 4.26 0.67 -13.29
N ALA A 93 4.03 0.34 -12.01
CA ALA A 93 4.54 -0.91 -11.44
C ALA A 93 4.03 -2.16 -12.19
N THR A 94 2.83 -2.08 -12.79
CA THR A 94 2.20 -3.17 -13.56
C THR A 94 2.59 -3.21 -15.03
N ASP A 95 3.36 -2.23 -15.54
CA ASP A 95 3.83 -2.26 -16.92
C ASP A 95 4.66 -3.53 -17.15
N CYS A 96 4.44 -4.21 -18.26
CA CYS A 96 5.08 -5.49 -18.56
C CYS A 96 6.00 -5.36 -19.77
N ASN A 97 7.13 -6.07 -19.75
CA ASN A 97 7.90 -6.30 -20.95
C ASN A 97 7.10 -7.26 -21.86
N PRO A 98 6.78 -6.90 -23.11
CA PRO A 98 5.96 -7.74 -24.00
C PRO A 98 6.64 -9.06 -24.38
N GLU A 99 7.97 -9.09 -24.43
CA GLU A 99 8.76 -10.30 -24.75
C GLU A 99 9.05 -11.15 -23.51
N ARG A 100 9.05 -10.52 -22.33
CA ARG A 100 9.28 -11.17 -21.03
C ARG A 100 8.24 -10.72 -20.00
N PRO A 101 6.99 -11.21 -20.07
CA PRO A 101 5.89 -10.71 -19.24
C PRO A 101 6.08 -10.84 -17.72
N ALA A 102 7.03 -11.65 -17.27
CA ALA A 102 7.41 -11.75 -15.86
C ALA A 102 8.32 -10.60 -15.38
N TYR A 103 8.87 -9.78 -16.27
CA TYR A 103 9.69 -8.60 -15.96
C TYR A 103 8.98 -7.32 -16.41
N GLY A 104 9.09 -6.24 -15.64
CA GLY A 104 8.28 -5.04 -15.87
C GLY A 104 8.57 -3.89 -14.92
N GLY A 105 7.64 -2.95 -14.80
CA GLY A 105 7.84 -1.70 -14.07
C GLY A 105 8.22 -1.90 -12.60
N ALA A 106 7.59 -2.83 -11.87
CA ALA A 106 7.98 -3.13 -10.50
C ALA A 106 9.44 -3.65 -10.40
N HIS A 107 9.88 -4.44 -11.39
CA HIS A 107 11.25 -4.96 -11.44
C HIS A 107 12.25 -3.86 -11.80
N ILE A 108 11.89 -2.92 -12.68
CA ILE A 108 12.70 -1.73 -12.97
C ILE A 108 12.86 -0.88 -11.71
N ILE A 109 11.77 -0.66 -10.96
CA ILE A 109 11.80 0.07 -9.69
C ILE A 109 12.73 -0.62 -8.69
N GLU A 110 12.61 -1.94 -8.53
CA GLU A 110 13.50 -2.73 -7.65
C GLU A 110 14.96 -2.71 -8.13
N ASP A 111 15.21 -2.81 -9.44
CA ASP A 111 16.54 -2.73 -10.03
C ASP A 111 17.19 -1.34 -9.81
N LEU A 112 16.42 -0.26 -9.95
CA LEU A 112 16.87 1.11 -9.63
C LEU A 112 17.29 1.23 -8.17
N ILE A 113 16.46 0.76 -7.22
CA ILE A 113 16.76 0.79 -5.78
C ILE A 113 18.09 0.07 -5.49
N ASN A 114 18.26 -1.10 -6.10
CA ASN A 114 19.45 -1.92 -5.98
C ASN A 114 20.69 -1.33 -6.70
N GLY A 115 20.56 -0.19 -7.37
CA GLY A 115 21.65 0.48 -8.07
C GLY A 115 22.10 -0.26 -9.33
N LYS A 116 21.24 -1.09 -9.91
CA LYS A 116 21.57 -1.79 -11.16
C LYS A 116 21.49 -0.84 -12.35
N ASP A 117 22.29 -1.16 -13.34
CA ASP A 117 22.26 -0.53 -14.65
C ASP A 117 21.02 -0.94 -15.43
N ILE A 118 20.33 0.05 -15.99
CA ILE A 118 19.09 -0.10 -16.74
C ILE A 118 19.29 0.53 -18.11
N LEU A 119 18.99 -0.24 -19.15
CA LEU A 119 19.02 0.24 -20.52
C LEU A 119 17.86 1.21 -20.76
N LEU A 120 18.16 2.48 -20.97
CA LEU A 120 17.23 3.49 -21.47
C LEU A 120 17.34 3.55 -22.99
N GLU A 121 16.21 3.32 -23.67
CA GLU A 121 16.07 3.60 -25.08
C GLU A 121 14.89 4.52 -25.31
N ALA A 122 15.11 5.65 -26.00
CA ALA A 122 14.07 6.65 -26.20
C ALA A 122 14.13 7.27 -27.59
N TRP A 123 12.96 7.63 -28.08
CA TRP A 123 12.75 8.25 -29.38
C TRP A 123 11.92 9.53 -29.24
N GLY A 124 12.20 10.50 -30.10
CA GLY A 124 11.43 11.73 -30.25
C GLY A 124 11.39 12.17 -31.71
N LYS A 125 10.36 12.93 -32.09
CA LYS A 125 10.22 13.45 -33.46
C LYS A 125 11.35 14.39 -33.92
N GLY A 126 12.07 14.99 -32.98
CA GLY A 126 13.04 16.06 -33.23
C GLY A 126 12.37 17.42 -33.40
N THR A 127 12.89 18.45 -32.72
CA THR A 127 12.46 19.85 -32.85
C THR A 127 13.69 20.76 -32.79
N ASP A 128 13.53 22.05 -33.05
CA ASP A 128 14.66 23.01 -32.98
C ASP A 128 15.33 23.04 -31.60
N CYS A 129 14.54 23.00 -30.52
CA CYS A 129 15.07 22.92 -29.15
C CYS A 129 15.59 21.51 -28.76
N TYR A 130 15.16 20.46 -29.47
CA TYR A 130 15.44 19.06 -29.14
C TYR A 130 15.75 18.27 -30.43
N PRO A 131 16.90 18.52 -31.08
CA PRO A 131 17.15 18.01 -32.42
C PRO A 131 17.44 16.50 -32.45
N ARG A 132 17.84 15.90 -31.32
CA ARG A 132 18.12 14.46 -31.23
C ARG A 132 16.81 13.68 -31.32
N LYS A 133 16.77 12.68 -32.21
CA LYS A 133 15.59 11.83 -32.45
C LYS A 133 15.63 10.46 -31.77
N HIS A 134 16.81 10.00 -31.37
CA HIS A 134 17.02 8.70 -30.72
C HIS A 134 18.17 8.77 -29.72
N ILE A 135 18.03 8.04 -28.62
CA ILE A 135 19.10 7.78 -27.65
C ILE A 135 18.98 6.36 -27.12
N LYS A 136 20.12 5.70 -26.97
CA LYS A 136 20.25 4.41 -26.28
C LYS A 136 21.44 4.51 -25.34
N THR A 137 21.20 4.38 -24.04
CA THR A 137 22.20 4.57 -22.99
C THR A 137 21.85 3.73 -21.76
N VAL A 138 22.75 3.71 -20.77
CA VAL A 138 22.51 3.11 -19.46
C VAL A 138 22.25 4.22 -18.44
N ILE A 139 21.34 3.96 -17.51
CA ILE A 139 21.05 4.77 -16.34
C ILE A 139 21.03 3.90 -15.08
N ASN A 140 21.23 4.50 -13.91
CA ASN A 140 20.95 3.92 -12.61
C ASN A 140 20.54 5.04 -11.63
N LYS A 141 20.29 4.70 -10.36
CA LYS A 141 19.83 5.67 -9.35
C LYS A 141 20.78 6.85 -9.11
N ASP A 142 22.07 6.66 -9.38
CA ASP A 142 23.12 7.67 -9.17
C ASP A 142 23.30 8.57 -10.40
N THR A 143 22.90 8.11 -11.60
CA THR A 143 23.02 8.90 -12.84
C THR A 143 21.76 9.69 -13.19
N VAL A 144 20.60 9.33 -12.66
CA VAL A 144 19.34 10.09 -12.88
C VAL A 144 19.26 11.28 -11.93
N ASN A 145 18.62 12.36 -12.36
CA ASN A 145 18.44 13.55 -11.52
C ASN A 145 17.52 13.25 -10.33
N GLU A 146 16.36 12.65 -10.61
CA GLU A 146 15.33 12.39 -9.62
C GLU A 146 14.72 11.00 -9.80
N ALA A 147 14.39 10.37 -8.68
CA ALA A 147 13.61 9.14 -8.65
C ALA A 147 12.65 9.20 -7.45
N ILE A 148 11.36 9.35 -7.74
CA ILE A 148 10.33 9.64 -6.75
C ILE A 148 9.32 8.51 -6.79
N LEU A 149 9.17 7.76 -5.69
CA LEU A 149 8.07 6.82 -5.55
C LEU A 149 6.80 7.66 -5.41
N TYR A 150 5.83 7.43 -6.29
CA TYR A 150 4.51 8.01 -6.14
C TYR A 150 3.48 6.93 -6.41
N ASN A 151 2.78 6.55 -5.35
CA ASN A 151 1.76 5.53 -5.45
C ASN A 151 0.39 6.19 -5.24
N PRO A 152 -0.49 6.19 -6.25
CA PRO A 152 -1.78 6.86 -6.17
C PRO A 152 -2.78 6.13 -5.25
N ARG A 153 -2.49 4.90 -4.78
CA ARG A 153 -3.39 4.13 -3.93
C ARG A 153 -2.68 2.97 -3.23
N ASN A 154 -2.63 3.00 -1.91
CA ASN A 154 -2.05 1.95 -1.05
C ASN A 154 -2.84 1.81 0.26
N ALA A 155 -2.41 0.83 1.07
CA ALA A 155 -2.88 0.54 2.42
C ALA A 155 -4.42 0.49 2.52
N TYR A 156 -5.06 -0.34 1.69
CA TYR A 156 -6.51 -0.52 1.73
C TYR A 156 -7.04 -0.81 3.14
N GLN A 157 -8.08 -0.09 3.53
CA GLN A 157 -8.84 -0.29 4.75
C GLN A 157 -9.75 -1.51 4.57
N ASN A 158 -9.20 -2.64 5.01
CA ASN A 158 -9.78 -3.98 4.82
C ASN A 158 -9.88 -4.39 3.34
N TYR A 159 -10.19 -5.64 3.10
CA TYR A 159 -10.32 -6.22 1.77
C TYR A 159 -11.18 -7.47 1.80
N ASN A 160 -11.70 -7.88 0.64
CA ASN A 160 -12.48 -9.10 0.52
C ASN A 160 -11.58 -10.34 0.63
N VAL A 161 -12.20 -11.47 1.00
CA VAL A 161 -11.61 -12.80 0.89
C VAL A 161 -12.06 -13.40 -0.43
N ALA A 162 -11.13 -13.70 -1.33
CA ALA A 162 -11.42 -14.24 -2.64
C ALA A 162 -11.39 -15.77 -2.63
N THR A 163 -12.46 -16.41 -3.12
CA THR A 163 -12.49 -17.84 -3.44
C THR A 163 -13.13 -18.07 -4.80
N ASN A 164 -13.29 -19.33 -5.20
CA ASN A 164 -13.73 -19.71 -6.53
C ASN A 164 -14.63 -20.95 -6.46
N THR A 165 -15.94 -20.80 -6.68
CA THR A 165 -16.87 -21.95 -6.66
C THR A 165 -16.84 -22.77 -7.95
N THR A 166 -16.28 -22.23 -9.03
CA THR A 166 -16.32 -22.88 -10.35
C THR A 166 -15.37 -24.07 -10.44
N ASP A 167 -15.54 -24.90 -11.48
CA ASP A 167 -14.66 -26.04 -11.76
C ASP A 167 -13.33 -25.67 -12.45
N GLN A 168 -13.16 -24.38 -12.78
CA GLN A 168 -11.96 -23.88 -13.46
C GLN A 168 -11.06 -23.11 -12.52
N LEU A 169 -9.76 -23.26 -12.70
CA LEU A 169 -8.77 -22.48 -11.96
C LEU A 169 -8.81 -21.02 -12.42
N LYS A 170 -8.76 -20.08 -11.46
CA LYS A 170 -8.77 -18.64 -11.74
C LYS A 170 -7.43 -18.01 -11.35
N TYR A 171 -6.90 -17.16 -12.22
CA TYR A 171 -5.67 -16.40 -11.99
C TYR A 171 -6.06 -14.96 -11.68
N THR A 172 -5.66 -14.46 -10.50
CA THR A 172 -6.12 -13.16 -9.99
C THR A 172 -4.97 -12.38 -9.37
N TYR A 173 -5.21 -11.11 -9.04
CA TYR A 173 -4.27 -10.29 -8.27
C TYR A 173 -4.06 -10.78 -6.83
N MET A 174 -4.90 -11.68 -6.33
CA MET A 174 -4.76 -12.33 -5.03
C MET A 174 -4.09 -13.72 -5.15
N GLY A 175 -3.47 -13.99 -6.30
CA GLY A 175 -2.90 -15.28 -6.65
C GLY A 175 -3.92 -16.24 -7.27
N THR A 176 -3.53 -17.51 -7.34
CA THR A 176 -4.34 -18.56 -7.93
C THR A 176 -5.46 -19.00 -7.00
N LEU A 177 -6.70 -18.99 -7.51
CA LEU A 177 -7.87 -19.54 -6.84
C LEU A 177 -8.22 -20.89 -7.48
N LEU A 178 -8.12 -21.94 -6.67
CA LEU A 178 -8.35 -23.33 -7.05
C LEU A 178 -9.85 -23.59 -7.23
N PRO A 179 -10.23 -24.53 -8.12
CA PRO A 179 -11.62 -24.92 -8.32
C PRO A 179 -12.33 -25.35 -7.04
N ARG A 180 -13.66 -25.22 -7.01
CA ARG A 180 -14.55 -25.76 -5.96
C ARG A 180 -14.14 -25.35 -4.54
N MET A 181 -13.79 -24.08 -4.37
CA MET A 181 -13.42 -23.46 -3.10
C MET A 181 -12.29 -24.19 -2.37
N ARG A 182 -11.29 -24.71 -3.08
CA ARG A 182 -10.16 -25.41 -2.43
C ARG A 182 -9.20 -24.47 -1.68
N ASN A 183 -9.26 -23.17 -1.96
CA ASN A 183 -8.58 -22.15 -1.19
C ASN A 183 -9.36 -20.83 -1.15
N ALA A 184 -9.00 -19.99 -0.19
CA ALA A 184 -9.48 -18.63 -0.02
C ALA A 184 -8.28 -17.69 0.21
N SER A 185 -8.02 -16.80 -0.74
CA SER A 185 -6.95 -15.81 -0.61
C SER A 185 -7.47 -14.56 0.09
N TYR A 186 -6.66 -13.94 0.95
CA TYR A 186 -7.06 -12.74 1.68
C TYR A 186 -5.91 -11.76 1.85
N SER A 187 -6.26 -10.49 2.11
CA SER A 187 -5.31 -9.46 2.49
C SER A 187 -5.91 -8.52 3.52
N THR A 188 -5.32 -8.51 4.71
CA THR A 188 -4.50 -7.41 5.23
C THR A 188 -3.68 -7.99 6.39
N ALA A 189 -2.88 -7.16 7.06
CA ALA A 189 -2.11 -7.53 8.25
C ALA A 189 -2.96 -7.58 9.54
N GLY A 190 -4.30 -7.69 9.41
CA GLY A 190 -5.23 -7.73 10.55
C GLY A 190 -5.09 -6.50 11.45
N GLU A 191 -4.95 -6.75 12.75
CA GLU A 191 -4.77 -5.73 13.79
C GLU A 191 -3.51 -4.87 13.63
N LEU A 192 -2.52 -5.25 12.79
CA LEU A 192 -1.40 -4.36 12.45
C LEU A 192 -1.72 -3.35 11.34
N SER A 193 -2.85 -3.50 10.63
CA SER A 193 -3.16 -2.68 9.48
C SER A 193 -3.41 -1.21 9.87
N PRO A 194 -2.73 -0.23 9.24
CA PRO A 194 -2.85 1.18 9.60
C PRO A 194 -4.28 1.72 9.60
N LEU A 195 -5.00 1.57 8.48
CA LEU A 195 -6.34 2.13 8.33
C LEU A 195 -7.42 1.35 9.09
N ILE A 196 -7.10 0.18 9.64
CA ILE A 196 -8.02 -0.54 10.55
C ILE A 196 -7.96 0.09 11.95
N ASN A 197 -6.77 0.52 12.39
CA ASN A 197 -6.55 1.14 13.69
C ASN A 197 -6.95 2.62 13.73
N ASP A 198 -7.10 3.27 12.57
CA ASP A 198 -7.71 4.60 12.43
C ASP A 198 -8.83 4.56 11.37
N PRO A 199 -9.98 3.94 11.69
CA PRO A 199 -11.01 3.59 10.71
C PRO A 199 -11.68 4.81 10.04
N GLU A 200 -11.66 5.95 10.72
CA GLU A 200 -12.22 7.20 10.21
C GLU A 200 -11.15 8.16 9.70
N CYS A 201 -9.87 7.76 9.76
CA CYS A 201 -8.73 8.59 9.37
C CYS A 201 -8.65 9.91 10.16
N ARG A 202 -8.85 9.83 11.49
CA ARG A 202 -8.77 10.96 12.42
C ARG A 202 -7.35 11.53 12.53
N THR A 203 -6.35 10.67 12.36
CA THR A 203 -4.91 10.97 12.47
C THR A 203 -4.16 10.80 11.17
N ILE A 204 -4.76 10.14 10.17
CA ILE A 204 -4.16 9.86 8.87
C ILE A 204 -4.80 10.77 7.81
N GLY A 205 -4.11 11.84 7.42
CA GLY A 205 -4.56 12.77 6.38
C GLY A 205 -3.41 13.31 5.52
N LEU A 206 -3.67 14.38 4.77
CA LEU A 206 -2.65 15.05 3.95
C LEU A 206 -1.47 15.49 4.82
N GLY A 207 -0.25 15.14 4.42
CA GLY A 207 0.98 15.53 5.12
C GLY A 207 1.38 14.58 6.26
N THR A 208 0.63 13.51 6.51
CA THR A 208 1.00 12.51 7.53
C THR A 208 2.34 11.85 7.16
N ARG A 209 3.35 12.00 8.02
CA ARG A 209 4.67 11.37 7.89
C ARG A 209 4.56 9.88 8.23
N ILE A 210 5.09 9.05 7.35
CA ILE A 210 4.98 7.59 7.42
C ILE A 210 6.34 6.93 7.19
N PHE A 211 6.47 5.68 7.63
CA PHE A 211 7.49 4.78 7.10
C PHE A 211 7.01 4.27 5.73
N LEU A 212 7.86 4.38 4.71
CA LEU A 212 7.56 3.94 3.35
C LEU A 212 8.82 3.37 2.71
N GLY A 213 8.80 2.10 2.30
CA GLY A 213 9.89 1.53 1.50
C GLY A 213 11.27 1.48 2.19
N GLY A 214 11.34 1.50 3.53
CA GLY A 214 12.60 1.54 4.29
C GLY A 214 12.99 2.93 4.79
N THR A 215 12.39 3.98 4.23
CA THR A 215 12.68 5.38 4.53
C THR A 215 11.46 6.05 5.13
N GLU A 216 11.50 7.38 5.13
CA GLU A 216 10.35 8.22 5.39
C GLU A 216 9.60 8.50 4.09
N GLY A 217 8.30 8.71 4.21
CA GLY A 217 7.44 9.18 3.15
C GLY A 217 6.27 9.96 3.73
N TYR A 218 5.35 10.37 2.87
CA TYR A 218 4.21 11.17 3.26
C TYR A 218 2.94 10.72 2.57
N VAL A 219 1.82 10.83 3.28
CA VAL A 219 0.49 10.75 2.69
C VAL A 219 0.21 12.03 1.92
N THR A 220 0.01 11.90 0.61
CA THR A 220 -0.19 13.06 -0.29
C THR A 220 -1.64 13.25 -0.70
N TRP A 221 -2.48 12.22 -0.58
CA TRP A 221 -3.90 12.31 -0.90
C TRP A 221 -4.68 11.11 -0.33
N ASN A 222 -6.01 11.11 -0.47
CA ASN A 222 -6.87 9.98 -0.05
C ASN A 222 -6.73 8.72 -0.93
N GLY A 223 -6.06 8.83 -2.07
CA GLY A 223 -5.92 7.72 -3.01
C GLY A 223 -7.13 7.48 -3.92
N THR A 224 -6.87 6.89 -5.08
CA THR A 224 -7.79 6.93 -6.23
C THR A 224 -9.06 6.09 -6.09
N GLN A 225 -9.11 5.16 -5.13
CA GLN A 225 -10.31 4.38 -4.82
C GLN A 225 -10.76 4.53 -3.36
N PHE A 226 -10.55 5.71 -2.79
CA PHE A 226 -11.02 6.02 -1.45
C PHE A 226 -12.55 5.95 -1.37
N HIS A 227 -13.07 5.09 -0.49
CA HIS A 227 -14.50 4.91 -0.26
C HIS A 227 -14.82 4.92 1.23
N SER A 228 -15.51 5.96 1.71
CA SER A 228 -15.76 6.17 3.14
C SER A 228 -17.14 5.74 3.64
N THR A 229 -18.05 5.34 2.75
CA THR A 229 -19.44 4.97 3.09
C THR A 229 -19.73 3.46 3.00
N LYS A 230 -18.70 2.61 3.09
CA LYS A 230 -18.91 1.15 3.13
C LYS A 230 -19.62 0.75 4.42
N GLU A 231 -20.35 -0.36 4.36
CA GLU A 231 -20.91 -1.02 5.55
C GLU A 231 -19.79 -1.30 6.56
N VAL A 232 -20.09 -1.02 7.84
CA VAL A 232 -19.19 -1.25 8.97
C VAL A 232 -19.84 -2.22 9.95
N ASN A 233 -19.01 -2.94 10.71
CA ASN A 233 -19.48 -3.76 11.82
C ASN A 233 -19.71 -2.92 13.10
N GLU A 234 -20.07 -3.59 14.20
CA GLU A 234 -20.32 -2.95 15.51
C GLU A 234 -19.13 -2.17 16.08
N TYR A 235 -17.90 -2.48 15.62
CA TYR A 235 -16.67 -1.78 16.02
C TYR A 235 -16.35 -0.57 15.13
N GLY A 236 -17.19 -0.30 14.11
CA GLY A 236 -16.99 0.75 13.11
C GLY A 236 -15.93 0.41 12.07
N ILE A 237 -15.63 -0.86 11.87
CA ILE A 237 -14.65 -1.33 10.88
C ILE A 237 -15.38 -1.76 9.61
N PRO A 238 -14.97 -1.28 8.42
CA PRO A 238 -15.58 -1.72 7.16
C PRO A 238 -15.45 -3.24 6.96
N THR A 239 -16.50 -3.88 6.46
CA THR A 239 -16.54 -5.35 6.23
C THR A 239 -16.11 -5.75 4.80
N SER A 240 -15.64 -4.77 4.02
CA SER A 240 -15.10 -4.93 2.66
C SER A 240 -14.09 -3.82 2.39
N ASN A 241 -13.48 -3.81 1.20
CA ASN A 241 -12.52 -2.78 0.82
C ASN A 241 -13.12 -1.36 0.87
N ALA A 242 -12.51 -0.47 1.67
CA ALA A 242 -13.01 0.88 1.91
C ALA A 242 -11.99 1.98 1.55
N ARG A 243 -11.44 2.68 2.55
CA ARG A 243 -10.50 3.78 2.38
C ARG A 243 -9.13 3.31 1.87
N THR A 244 -8.36 4.23 1.31
CA THR A 244 -6.99 4.05 0.81
C THR A 244 -6.18 5.29 1.14
N ILE A 245 -4.90 5.32 0.75
CA ILE A 245 -4.07 6.54 0.78
C ILE A 245 -3.21 6.62 -0.48
N ALA A 246 -2.91 7.83 -0.95
CA ALA A 246 -1.81 8.07 -1.89
C ALA A 246 -0.56 8.45 -1.10
N VAL A 247 0.60 7.95 -1.53
CA VAL A 247 1.86 8.15 -0.82
C VAL A 247 2.98 8.56 -1.75
N ILE A 248 3.92 9.35 -1.21
CA ILE A 248 5.14 9.77 -1.90
C ILE A 248 6.36 9.50 -1.04
N GLY A 249 7.50 9.22 -1.67
CA GLY A 249 8.78 9.12 -0.99
C GLY A 249 9.96 9.17 -1.96
N ASP A 250 11.14 9.36 -1.41
CA ASP A 250 12.39 9.37 -2.17
C ASP A 250 12.83 7.93 -2.48
N LEU A 251 12.72 7.54 -3.76
CA LEU A 251 13.00 6.17 -4.19
C LEU A 251 14.50 5.84 -4.12
N LYS A 252 15.39 6.83 -4.27
CA LYS A 252 16.84 6.59 -4.32
C LYS A 252 17.38 6.02 -3.01
N ASN A 253 16.73 6.38 -1.90
CA ASN A 253 17.11 5.98 -0.54
C ASN A 253 16.33 4.77 -0.01
N MET A 254 15.36 4.25 -0.77
CA MET A 254 14.54 3.09 -0.37
C MET A 254 15.32 1.77 -0.43
N SER A 255 14.70 0.70 0.05
CA SER A 255 15.30 -0.65 0.10
C SER A 255 14.37 -1.69 -0.52
N SER A 256 14.97 -2.63 -1.27
CA SER A 256 14.28 -3.78 -1.87
C SER A 256 13.73 -4.76 -0.83
N GLU A 257 14.15 -4.66 0.44
CA GLU A 257 13.53 -5.36 1.57
C GLU A 257 12.08 -4.92 1.83
N TYR A 258 11.73 -3.69 1.43
CA TYR A 258 10.41 -3.10 1.65
C TYR A 258 9.70 -2.67 0.36
N LEU A 259 10.37 -2.76 -0.79
CA LEU A 259 9.82 -2.57 -2.12
C LEU A 259 10.28 -3.71 -3.03
N ARG A 260 9.43 -4.73 -3.20
CA ARG A 260 9.82 -5.97 -3.87
C ARG A 260 8.92 -6.27 -5.05
N ALA A 261 9.51 -6.53 -6.21
CA ALA A 261 8.74 -6.90 -7.38
C ALA A 261 8.16 -8.31 -7.22
N ALA A 262 6.99 -8.53 -7.81
CA ALA A 262 6.35 -9.83 -7.85
C ALA A 262 5.66 -10.04 -9.19
N TYR A 263 5.55 -11.31 -9.56
CA TYR A 263 4.77 -11.76 -10.71
C TYR A 263 3.72 -12.78 -10.24
N TYR A 264 2.46 -12.48 -10.54
CA TYR A 264 1.36 -13.42 -10.36
C TYR A 264 1.11 -14.14 -11.68
N GLU A 265 1.23 -15.46 -11.66
CA GLU A 265 1.03 -16.33 -12.82
C GLU A 265 -0.24 -15.95 -13.59
N LYS A 266 -0.09 -15.61 -14.87
CA LYS A 266 -1.16 -15.19 -15.80
C LYS A 266 -2.02 -13.98 -15.39
N TYR A 267 -1.74 -13.36 -14.24
CA TYR A 267 -2.36 -12.10 -13.86
C TYR A 267 -1.45 -10.92 -14.21
N GLY A 268 -0.17 -11.00 -13.87
CA GLY A 268 0.83 -9.98 -14.20
C GLY A 268 1.63 -9.49 -13.01
N ILE A 269 2.31 -8.36 -13.21
CA ILE A 269 3.30 -7.82 -12.29
C ILE A 269 2.64 -6.97 -11.20
N SER A 270 3.20 -7.02 -10.00
CA SER A 270 2.82 -6.16 -8.88
C SER A 270 4.06 -5.78 -8.06
N LEU A 271 3.90 -4.78 -7.19
CA LEU A 271 4.93 -4.33 -6.27
C LEU A 271 4.45 -4.56 -4.84
N PHE A 272 5.22 -5.31 -4.06
CA PHE A 272 5.00 -5.38 -2.62
C PHE A 272 5.57 -4.12 -1.97
N VAL A 273 4.74 -3.43 -1.18
CA VAL A 273 5.11 -2.15 -0.55
C VAL A 273 4.97 -2.24 0.96
N GLY A 274 6.04 -1.92 1.66
CA GLY A 274 6.08 -1.76 3.12
C GLY A 274 5.66 -0.36 3.55
N ILE A 275 4.61 -0.28 4.35
CA ILE A 275 4.08 0.97 4.91
C ILE A 275 3.90 0.80 6.42
N GLY A 276 4.40 1.75 7.19
CA GLY A 276 4.14 1.87 8.62
C GLY A 276 3.62 3.25 8.96
N ILE A 277 2.56 3.33 9.75
CA ILE A 277 1.94 4.61 10.12
C ILE A 277 1.83 4.67 11.65
N PRO A 278 2.35 5.72 12.29
CA PRO A 278 2.14 5.93 13.71
C PRO A 278 0.76 6.55 13.95
N ILE A 279 0.04 6.02 14.93
CA ILE A 279 -1.24 6.55 15.40
C ILE A 279 -0.99 7.20 16.76
N PRO A 280 -1.04 8.54 16.86
CA PRO A 280 -0.97 9.23 18.14
C PRO A 280 -2.24 8.94 18.95
N ILE A 281 -2.06 8.60 20.22
CA ILE A 281 -3.21 8.35 21.11
C ILE A 281 -3.61 9.66 21.77
N LEU A 282 -4.50 10.39 21.09
CA LEU A 282 -4.96 11.71 21.53
C LEU A 282 -6.05 11.60 22.60
N ASP A 283 -6.89 10.58 22.54
CA ASP A 283 -8.01 10.39 23.45
C ASP A 283 -8.41 8.92 23.63
N GLU A 284 -9.40 8.71 24.50
CA GLU A 284 -9.96 7.40 24.83
C GLU A 284 -10.61 6.71 23.62
N ASP A 285 -11.22 7.46 22.70
CA ASP A 285 -11.80 6.86 21.49
C ASP A 285 -10.70 6.34 20.56
N LEU A 286 -9.63 7.09 20.33
CA LEU A 286 -8.48 6.58 19.56
C LEU A 286 -7.87 5.34 20.23
N ALA A 287 -7.70 5.36 21.57
CA ALA A 287 -7.24 4.20 22.31
C ALA A 287 -8.16 2.97 22.13
N ARG A 288 -9.48 3.18 22.07
CA ARG A 288 -10.44 2.11 21.77
C ARG A 288 -10.28 1.57 20.35
N ARG A 289 -10.07 2.43 19.35
CA ARG A 289 -9.89 2.01 17.93
C ARG A 289 -8.63 1.17 17.72
N VAL A 290 -7.53 1.54 18.36
CA VAL A 290 -6.26 0.80 18.28
C VAL A 290 -6.22 -0.48 19.13
N SER A 291 -7.25 -0.71 19.95
CA SER A 291 -7.38 -1.89 20.81
C SER A 291 -8.08 -3.07 20.12
N ILE A 292 -8.36 -2.94 18.82
CA ILE A 292 -9.08 -3.96 18.07
C ILE A 292 -8.25 -5.22 17.88
N ARG A 293 -8.90 -6.38 17.99
CA ARG A 293 -8.28 -7.70 17.83
C ARG A 293 -8.76 -8.37 16.55
N ASN A 294 -7.95 -9.28 16.01
CA ASN A 294 -8.26 -10.01 14.78
C ASN A 294 -9.65 -10.69 14.73
N GLU A 295 -10.21 -11.11 15.87
CA GLU A 295 -11.55 -11.71 15.97
C GLU A 295 -12.70 -10.69 15.74
N GLN A 296 -12.42 -9.41 15.92
CA GLN A 296 -13.37 -8.30 15.77
C GLN A 296 -13.28 -7.62 14.39
N ILE A 297 -12.26 -7.96 13.61
CA ILE A 297 -12.07 -7.44 12.26
C ILE A 297 -12.78 -8.40 11.30
N GLU A 298 -14.00 -8.05 10.90
CA GLU A 298 -14.78 -8.86 9.97
C GLU A 298 -14.47 -8.52 8.51
N THR A 299 -14.66 -9.49 7.61
CA THR A 299 -14.56 -9.30 6.17
C THR A 299 -15.53 -10.20 5.40
N THR A 300 -15.76 -9.87 4.13
CA THR A 300 -16.69 -10.54 3.22
C THR A 300 -15.97 -11.55 2.34
N ILE A 301 -16.51 -12.76 2.28
CA ILE A 301 -16.06 -13.83 1.38
C ILE A 301 -16.79 -13.67 0.05
N VAL A 302 -16.04 -13.57 -1.03
CA VAL A 302 -16.53 -13.25 -2.37
C VAL A 302 -16.02 -14.28 -3.38
N ASP A 303 -16.92 -14.73 -4.25
CA ASP A 303 -16.63 -15.67 -5.31
C ASP A 303 -16.14 -14.98 -6.59
N TYR A 304 -14.83 -14.98 -6.79
CA TYR A 304 -14.19 -14.36 -7.95
C TYR A 304 -14.34 -15.23 -9.21
N GLY A 305 -14.77 -16.49 -9.06
CA GLY A 305 -15.05 -17.37 -10.18
C GLY A 305 -16.42 -17.13 -10.82
N ASN A 306 -17.37 -16.58 -10.06
CA ASN A 306 -18.77 -16.49 -10.47
C ASN A 306 -19.40 -15.12 -10.15
N GLY A 307 -18.93 -14.08 -10.83
CA GLY A 307 -19.57 -12.76 -10.80
C GLY A 307 -19.49 -12.02 -9.46
N ASN A 308 -18.49 -12.32 -8.62
CA ASN A 308 -18.27 -11.68 -7.32
C ASN A 308 -19.47 -11.82 -6.35
N GLN A 309 -20.14 -12.97 -6.36
CA GLN A 309 -21.20 -13.26 -5.40
C GLN A 309 -20.67 -13.34 -3.97
N ILE A 310 -21.43 -12.82 -3.01
CA ILE A 310 -21.11 -12.91 -1.59
C ILE A 310 -21.46 -14.31 -1.09
N LEU A 311 -20.48 -15.00 -0.50
CA LEU A 311 -20.63 -16.35 0.04
C LEU A 311 -20.80 -16.38 1.57
N GLY A 312 -20.45 -15.30 2.26
CA GLY A 312 -20.53 -15.19 3.72
C GLY A 312 -19.60 -14.11 4.27
N LYS A 313 -19.44 -14.11 5.60
CA LYS A 313 -18.49 -13.27 6.34
C LYS A 313 -17.56 -14.15 7.18
N THR A 314 -16.38 -13.65 7.50
CA THR A 314 -15.42 -14.26 8.43
C THR A 314 -14.62 -13.16 9.14
N ASN A 315 -13.64 -13.51 9.98
CA ASN A 315 -12.75 -12.56 10.64
C ASN A 315 -11.27 -12.94 10.49
N TYR A 316 -10.38 -12.01 10.80
CA TYR A 316 -8.94 -12.22 10.62
C TYR A 316 -8.35 -13.28 11.55
N ALA A 317 -8.95 -13.53 12.72
CA ALA A 317 -8.50 -14.62 13.60
C ALA A 317 -8.73 -15.99 12.92
N ALA A 318 -9.91 -16.19 12.34
CA ALA A 318 -10.21 -17.40 11.56
C ALA A 318 -9.32 -17.51 10.32
N LEU A 319 -9.11 -16.40 9.58
CA LEU A 319 -8.23 -16.40 8.41
C LEU A 319 -6.78 -16.75 8.76
N HIS A 320 -6.27 -16.28 9.90
CA HIS A 320 -4.91 -16.58 10.37
C HIS A 320 -4.76 -18.01 10.90
N SER A 321 -5.86 -18.70 11.25
CA SER A 321 -5.83 -20.11 11.66
C SER A 321 -5.42 -21.07 10.53
N GLY A 322 -5.52 -20.63 9.27
CA GLY A 322 -5.16 -21.40 8.08
C GLY A 322 -6.34 -22.11 7.40
N GLU A 323 -7.52 -22.11 8.01
CA GLU A 323 -8.73 -22.75 7.48
C GLU A 323 -9.99 -22.00 7.92
N ILE A 324 -10.97 -21.91 7.03
CA ILE A 324 -12.31 -21.39 7.32
C ILE A 324 -13.38 -22.35 6.77
N GLU A 325 -14.62 -22.20 7.26
CA GLU A 325 -15.76 -22.94 6.73
C GLU A 325 -16.63 -22.04 5.84
N ILE A 326 -16.93 -22.52 4.64
CA ILE A 326 -17.82 -21.85 3.68
C ILE A 326 -18.89 -22.87 3.25
N LYS A 327 -20.15 -22.61 3.59
CA LYS A 327 -21.30 -23.49 3.25
C LYS A 327 -21.07 -24.97 3.66
N GLY A 328 -20.53 -25.20 4.85
CA GLY A 328 -20.23 -26.56 5.34
C GLY A 328 -18.96 -27.20 4.78
N GLN A 329 -18.22 -26.51 3.89
CA GLN A 329 -16.95 -26.98 3.33
C GLN A 329 -15.76 -26.29 4.00
N LYS A 330 -14.75 -27.07 4.38
CA LYS A 330 -13.45 -26.57 4.84
C LYS A 330 -12.61 -26.05 3.70
N VAL A 331 -12.11 -24.82 3.84
CA VAL A 331 -11.36 -24.08 2.82
C VAL A 331 -10.08 -23.54 3.41
N ARG A 332 -8.93 -23.90 2.82
CA ARG A 332 -7.62 -23.40 3.25
C ARG A 332 -7.46 -21.92 2.95
N THR A 333 -6.96 -21.16 3.90
CA THR A 333 -6.73 -19.71 3.70
C THR A 333 -5.29 -19.45 3.28
N ALA A 334 -5.10 -18.43 2.44
CA ALA A 334 -3.80 -18.03 1.92
C ALA A 334 -3.62 -16.50 2.03
N PRO A 335 -2.72 -16.00 2.90
CA PRO A 335 -2.47 -14.57 2.98
C PRO A 335 -1.65 -14.09 1.78
N VAL A 336 -2.06 -12.96 1.19
CA VAL A 336 -1.32 -12.26 0.14
C VAL A 336 -0.33 -11.24 0.74
N SER A 337 -0.60 -10.75 1.95
CA SER A 337 0.30 -9.87 2.70
C SER A 337 1.18 -10.67 3.66
N SER A 338 2.39 -10.18 3.94
CA SER A 338 3.31 -10.80 4.89
C SER A 338 3.14 -10.19 6.27
N LEU A 339 2.54 -10.95 7.19
CA LEU A 339 2.40 -10.54 8.59
C LEU A 339 3.78 -10.42 9.27
N ALA A 340 4.73 -11.30 8.93
CA ALA A 340 6.09 -11.23 9.45
C ALA A 340 6.79 -9.91 9.07
N LYS A 341 6.70 -9.47 7.80
CA LYS A 341 7.24 -8.17 7.38
C LYS A 341 6.45 -7.00 7.95
N ALA A 342 5.12 -7.10 8.12
CA ALA A 342 4.32 -6.08 8.78
C ALA A 342 4.77 -5.83 10.24
N ARG A 343 5.07 -6.91 10.99
CA ARG A 343 5.65 -6.85 12.34
C ARG A 343 7.01 -6.18 12.36
N GLU A 344 7.89 -6.55 11.42
CA GLU A 344 9.21 -5.93 11.26
C GLU A 344 9.09 -4.41 11.05
N ILE A 345 8.19 -3.98 10.15
CA ILE A 345 7.94 -2.57 9.86
C ILE A 345 7.42 -1.83 11.10
N ALA A 346 6.41 -2.38 11.80
CA ALA A 346 5.87 -1.78 13.00
C ALA A 346 6.93 -1.65 14.09
N ALA A 347 7.76 -2.69 14.30
CA ALA A 347 8.85 -2.68 15.27
C ALA A 347 9.95 -1.66 14.91
N MET A 348 10.32 -1.53 13.65
CA MET A 348 11.27 -0.51 13.21
C MET A 348 10.74 0.90 13.42
N LEU A 349 9.47 1.15 13.07
CA LEU A 349 8.82 2.43 13.31
C LEU A 349 8.79 2.74 14.81
N LYS A 350 8.43 1.77 15.65
CA LYS A 350 8.48 1.87 17.12
C LYS A 350 9.86 2.27 17.60
N LYS A 351 10.91 1.62 17.11
CA LYS A 351 12.31 1.94 17.45
C LYS A 351 12.69 3.37 17.05
N ARG A 352 12.34 3.82 15.84
CA ARG A 352 12.67 5.17 15.36
C ARG A 352 11.96 6.26 16.17
N ILE A 353 10.69 6.04 16.54
CA ILE A 353 9.91 6.98 17.34
C ILE A 353 10.44 7.01 18.79
N ALA A 354 10.62 5.85 19.42
CA ALA A 354 11.14 5.78 20.79
C ALA A 354 12.55 6.39 20.91
N GLY A 355 13.37 6.29 19.86
CA GLY A 355 14.70 6.92 19.78
C GLY A 355 14.70 8.40 19.41
N GLY A 356 13.55 9.06 19.23
CA GLY A 356 13.48 10.48 18.88
C GLY A 356 13.81 10.82 17.42
N HIS A 357 14.03 9.81 16.57
CA HIS A 357 14.40 9.99 15.16
C HIS A 357 13.19 10.16 14.22
N PHE A 358 11.98 9.94 14.72
CA PHE A 358 10.74 10.07 13.96
C PHE A 358 9.69 10.80 14.77
N GLN A 359 9.43 12.06 14.41
CA GLN A 359 8.37 12.88 14.99
C GLN A 359 7.08 12.75 14.19
N LEU A 360 5.96 12.90 14.89
CA LEU A 360 4.62 12.84 14.32
C LEU A 360 4.27 14.18 13.67
N THR A 361 3.43 14.10 12.63
CA THR A 361 2.88 15.26 11.95
C THR A 361 1.37 15.23 12.08
N GLU A 362 0.78 16.34 12.51
CA GLU A 362 -0.66 16.52 12.41
C GLU A 362 -1.07 16.67 10.94
N PRO A 363 -2.15 16.01 10.49
CA PRO A 363 -2.65 16.19 9.14
C PRO A 363 -2.96 17.66 8.82
N VAL A 364 -2.39 18.18 7.74
CA VAL A 364 -2.68 19.53 7.23
C VAL A 364 -4.15 19.62 6.79
N ARG A 365 -4.69 18.51 6.29
CA ARG A 365 -6.08 18.37 5.87
C ARG A 365 -6.59 16.97 6.22
N PRO A 366 -7.79 16.86 6.84
CA PRO A 366 -8.41 15.56 7.07
C PRO A 366 -8.83 14.89 5.76
N MET A 367 -9.04 13.58 5.80
CA MET A 367 -9.57 12.83 4.66
C MET A 367 -11.04 13.20 4.40
N PRO A 368 -11.49 13.15 3.13
CA PRO A 368 -12.88 13.45 2.80
C PRO A 368 -13.83 12.40 3.41
N THR A 369 -15.04 12.83 3.74
CA THR A 369 -16.13 11.95 4.19
C THR A 369 -17.19 11.83 3.10
N ASN A 370 -18.14 10.89 3.25
CA ASN A 370 -19.24 10.67 2.31
C ASN A 370 -18.81 10.43 0.84
N THR A 371 -17.70 9.71 0.65
CA THR A 371 -17.16 9.35 -0.66
C THR A 371 -17.60 7.95 -1.10
N GLY A 372 -17.87 7.83 -2.41
CA GLY A 372 -18.15 6.56 -3.09
C GLY A 372 -17.42 6.49 -4.43
N LEU A 373 -17.49 5.34 -5.10
CA LEU A 373 -16.84 5.12 -6.39
C LEU A 373 -17.87 5.16 -7.52
N LYS A 374 -17.49 5.76 -8.66
CA LYS A 374 -18.27 5.72 -9.89
C LYS A 374 -17.88 4.49 -10.72
N SER A 375 -18.85 3.94 -11.44
CA SER A 375 -18.60 2.93 -12.46
C SER A 375 -18.27 3.58 -13.80
N LEU A 376 -17.35 2.99 -14.55
CA LEU A 376 -17.15 3.33 -15.96
C LEU A 376 -18.31 2.74 -16.76
N LEU A 377 -19.03 3.57 -17.50
CA LEU A 377 -20.14 3.14 -18.36
C LEU A 377 -19.63 2.99 -19.79
N GLU A 378 -19.88 1.83 -20.37
CA GLU A 378 -19.57 1.58 -21.78
C GLU A 378 -20.63 2.25 -22.66
N THR A 379 -20.19 3.19 -23.51
CA THR A 379 -21.01 3.68 -24.62
C THR A 379 -21.01 2.63 -25.72
N LYS A 380 -22.18 2.03 -25.96
CA LYS A 380 -22.37 1.17 -27.13
C LYS A 380 -22.22 2.03 -28.40
N PRO A 381 -21.51 1.55 -29.43
CA PRO A 381 -21.50 2.22 -30.72
C PRO A 381 -22.95 2.38 -31.21
N GLU A 382 -23.30 3.55 -31.75
CA GLU A 382 -24.51 3.67 -32.57
C GLU A 382 -24.29 2.77 -33.79
N ASN A 383 -25.16 1.77 -33.96
CA ASN A 383 -25.10 0.80 -35.06
C ASN A 383 -25.35 1.45 -36.42
#